data_AF-A0A941FHX3-F1
#
_entry.id   AF-A0A941FHX3-F1
#
_cell.length_a   1.000
_cell.length_b   1.000
_cell.length_c   1.000
_cell.angle_alpha   90.00
_cell.angle_beta   90.00
_cell.angle_gamma   90.00
#
_symmetry.space_group_name_H-M   'P 1'
#
loop_
_entity.id
_entity.type
_entity.pdbx_description
1 polymer ?
#
loop_
_entity_poly.entity_id
_entity_poly.type
_entity_poly.pdbx_seq_one_letter_code
_entity_poly.pdbx_strand_id
1 'polypeptide(L)'
;MDGLDCVVIGYNEGDFDDYRAMCERAGPGTPEYQIMRSEHLVVDGRAMPWLDAFSSLRNRENGGNGRYHVGEVFNLAALYLTSHLRRQGLRAEPVSLFSGERDRLADLLAERPAVVAVTTTFYVNILPVAPIVEFVRERSPSSHIVVGGPLVDNLCLSGLNGTVQDLFHAMGADSYIQESQGRRASPSCATPCARVPARPASTT
;
A
#
# COMPACT_ATOMS: atom_id res chain seq x y z
N MET A 1 -1.83 -30.67 -2.98
CA MET A 1 -2.68 -29.54 -2.57
C MET A 1 -2.09 -28.34 -3.27
N ASP A 2 -2.66 -27.97 -4.41
CA ASP A 2 -2.28 -26.73 -5.07
C ASP A 2 -2.94 -25.63 -4.24
N GLY A 3 -2.15 -24.90 -3.46
CA GLY A 3 -2.58 -23.67 -2.77
C GLY A 3 -2.35 -22.46 -3.67
N LEU A 4 -2.90 -21.31 -3.29
CA LEU A 4 -2.56 -20.05 -3.95
C LEU A 4 -1.08 -19.72 -3.66
N ASP A 5 -0.30 -19.30 -4.65
CA ASP A 5 1.10 -18.94 -4.42
C ASP A 5 1.22 -17.48 -3.95
N CYS A 6 0.43 -16.58 -4.55
CA CYS A 6 0.55 -15.15 -4.30
C CYS A 6 -0.78 -14.39 -4.38
N VAL A 7 -1.00 -13.43 -3.48
CA VAL A 7 -1.99 -12.36 -3.65
C VAL A 7 -1.26 -11.04 -3.88
N VAL A 8 -1.62 -10.30 -4.93
CA VAL A 8 -1.02 -9.00 -5.23
C VAL A 8 -2.02 -7.88 -4.95
N ILE A 9 -1.71 -7.04 -3.97
CA ILE A 9 -2.57 -5.95 -3.50
C ILE A 9 -2.11 -4.62 -4.14
N GLY A 10 -3.09 -3.95 -4.74
CA GLY A 10 -2.97 -2.66 -5.38
C GLY A 10 -3.15 -1.49 -4.41
N TYR A 11 -4.18 -0.67 -4.66
CA TYR A 11 -4.45 0.55 -3.93
C TYR A 11 -4.97 0.31 -2.52
N ASN A 12 -4.62 1.24 -1.64
CA ASN A 12 -5.30 1.54 -0.39
C ASN A 12 -5.20 3.06 -0.22
N GLU A 13 -6.34 3.71 -0.04
CA GLU A 13 -6.40 5.18 0.01
C GLU A 13 -5.92 5.73 1.36
N GLY A 14 -5.90 4.89 2.41
CA GLY A 14 -5.63 5.33 3.77
C GLY A 14 -6.72 6.26 4.31
N ASP A 15 -6.50 6.82 5.49
CA ASP A 15 -7.35 7.87 6.05
C ASP A 15 -6.73 9.25 5.77
N PHE A 16 -7.51 10.14 5.14
CA PHE A 16 -7.03 11.46 4.76
C PHE A 16 -6.83 12.39 5.95
N ASP A 17 -7.64 12.29 6.99
CA ASP A 17 -7.52 13.15 8.17
C ASP A 17 -6.26 12.77 8.97
N ASP A 18 -5.94 11.48 9.07
CA ASP A 18 -4.69 10.99 9.65
C ASP A 18 -3.46 11.43 8.84
N TYR A 19 -3.53 11.31 7.51
CA TYR A 19 -2.49 11.79 6.60
C TYR A 19 -2.27 13.31 6.75
N ARG A 20 -3.34 14.10 6.76
CA ARG A 20 -3.28 15.55 6.97
C ARG A 20 -2.62 15.89 8.30
N ALA A 21 -3.08 15.27 9.39
CA ALA A 21 -2.52 15.51 10.72
C ALA A 21 -1.03 15.16 10.80
N MET A 22 -0.59 14.10 10.12
CA MET A 22 0.83 13.75 10.00
C MET A 22 1.63 14.85 9.27
N CYS A 23 1.16 15.31 8.11
CA CYS A 23 1.82 16.36 7.34
C CYS A 23 1.87 17.69 8.12
N GLU A 24 0.77 18.09 8.76
CA GLU A 24 0.72 19.32 9.57
C GLU A 24 1.71 19.29 10.73
N ARG A 25 1.88 18.14 11.40
CA ARG A 25 2.88 17.95 12.44
C ARG A 25 4.32 18.02 11.91
N ALA A 26 4.57 17.50 10.71
CA ALA A 26 5.88 17.57 10.07
C ALA A 26 6.26 19.01 9.69
N GLY A 27 5.25 19.82 9.35
CA GLY A 27 5.37 21.26 9.14
C GLY A 27 5.64 21.64 7.67
N PRO A 28 5.55 22.93 7.35
CA PRO A 28 5.50 23.42 5.97
C PRO A 28 6.79 23.24 5.18
N GLY A 29 7.91 22.91 5.83
CA GLY A 29 9.19 22.70 5.14
C GLY A 29 9.33 21.33 4.48
N THR A 30 8.43 20.38 4.73
CA THR A 30 8.63 18.99 4.27
C THR A 30 7.96 18.72 2.91
N PRO A 31 8.54 17.82 2.09
CA PRO A 31 7.93 17.42 0.82
C PRO A 31 6.49 16.91 0.96
N GLU A 32 6.20 16.14 2.01
CA GLU A 32 4.89 15.55 2.26
C GLU A 32 3.83 16.63 2.53
N TYR A 33 4.19 17.68 3.28
CA TYR A 33 3.28 18.81 3.49
C TYR A 33 2.99 19.55 2.18
N GLN A 34 4.01 19.77 1.34
CA GLN A 34 3.85 20.45 0.06
C GLN A 34 2.97 19.66 -0.91
N ILE A 35 3.12 18.34 -0.93
CA ILE A 35 2.28 17.42 -1.70
C ILE A 35 0.84 17.45 -1.15
N MET A 36 0.64 17.21 0.15
CA MET A 36 -0.68 17.21 0.78
C MET A 36 -1.45 18.50 0.51
N ARG A 37 -0.79 19.67 0.59
CA ARG A 37 -1.41 20.97 0.29
C ARG A 37 -1.97 21.05 -1.14
N SER A 38 -1.40 20.30 -2.06
CA SER A 38 -1.78 20.28 -3.49
C SER A 38 -2.78 19.16 -3.82
N GLU A 39 -3.05 18.23 -2.90
CA GLU A 39 -3.86 17.02 -3.12
C GLU A 39 -5.29 17.11 -2.56
N HIS A 40 -5.69 18.27 -2.04
CA HIS A 40 -7.02 18.45 -1.48
C HIS A 40 -7.64 19.81 -1.84
N LEU A 41 -8.96 19.88 -1.69
CA LEU A 41 -9.75 21.10 -1.75
C LEU A 41 -10.42 21.34 -0.42
N VAL A 42 -10.65 22.61 -0.09
CA VAL A 42 -11.50 22.99 1.04
C VAL A 42 -12.90 23.32 0.49
N VAL A 43 -13.88 22.48 0.83
CA VAL A 43 -15.29 22.67 0.49
C VAL A 43 -16.07 22.84 1.79
N ASP A 44 -16.78 23.95 1.95
CA ASP A 44 -17.49 24.33 3.18
C ASP A 44 -16.65 24.25 4.46
N GLY A 45 -15.39 24.68 4.38
CA GLY A 45 -14.47 24.64 5.52
C GLY A 45 -13.91 23.25 5.85
N ARG A 46 -14.26 22.21 5.08
CA ARG A 46 -13.69 20.87 5.22
C ARG A 46 -12.66 20.60 4.13
N ALA A 47 -11.44 20.24 4.52
CA ALA A 47 -10.43 19.71 3.60
C ALA A 47 -10.81 18.30 3.16
N MET A 48 -10.81 18.05 1.85
CA MET A 48 -11.21 16.78 1.24
C MET A 48 -10.30 16.46 0.04
N PRO A 49 -9.93 15.19 -0.20
CA PRO A 49 -9.24 14.79 -1.43
C PRO A 49 -10.02 15.24 -2.67
N TRP A 50 -9.32 15.56 -3.76
CA TRP A 50 -9.93 16.12 -4.98
C TRP A 50 -11.16 15.34 -5.47
N LEU A 51 -11.09 14.01 -5.55
CA LEU A 51 -12.19 13.19 -6.04
C LEU A 51 -13.40 13.21 -5.10
N ASP A 52 -13.19 13.28 -3.79
CA ASP A 52 -14.27 13.41 -2.80
C ASP A 52 -14.89 14.81 -2.85
N ALA A 53 -14.07 15.85 -3.03
CA ALA A 53 -14.54 17.22 -3.22
C ALA A 53 -15.40 17.34 -4.50
N PHE A 54 -14.93 16.80 -5.63
CA PHE A 54 -15.71 16.78 -6.88
C PHE A 54 -17.01 15.99 -6.74
N SER A 55 -16.95 14.83 -6.08
CA SER A 55 -18.14 14.02 -5.81
C SER A 55 -19.15 14.79 -4.97
N SER A 56 -18.70 15.46 -3.90
CA SER A 56 -19.53 16.29 -3.04
C SER A 56 -20.20 17.43 -3.81
N LEU A 57 -19.44 18.18 -4.61
CA LEU A 57 -19.97 19.29 -5.41
C LEU A 57 -20.99 18.82 -6.46
N ARG A 58 -20.67 17.74 -7.20
CA ARG A 58 -21.58 17.16 -8.20
C ARG A 58 -22.88 16.65 -7.57
N ASN A 59 -22.77 16.00 -6.42
CA ASN A 59 -23.92 15.41 -5.73
C ASN A 59 -24.88 16.48 -5.20
N ARG A 60 -24.36 17.66 -4.82
CA ARG A 60 -25.19 18.82 -4.45
C ARG A 60 -26.04 19.32 -5.62
N GLU A 61 -25.44 19.47 -6.79
CA GLU A 61 -26.13 20.00 -7.99
C GLU A 61 -27.16 19.00 -8.54
N ASN A 62 -26.81 17.71 -8.56
CA ASN A 62 -27.61 16.68 -9.23
C ASN A 62 -28.52 15.88 -8.29
N GLY A 63 -28.47 16.13 -6.98
CA GLY A 63 -29.22 15.35 -5.97
C GLY A 63 -28.81 13.87 -5.87
N GLY A 64 -27.60 13.53 -6.33
CA GLY A 64 -27.09 12.16 -6.38
C GLY A 64 -26.22 11.79 -5.18
N ASN A 65 -25.78 10.52 -5.12
CA ASN A 65 -24.85 10.01 -4.10
C ASN A 65 -23.63 9.29 -4.70
N GLY A 66 -23.36 9.48 -6.00
CA GLY A 66 -22.24 8.83 -6.66
C GLY A 66 -20.89 9.35 -6.14
N ARG A 67 -19.86 8.52 -6.17
CA ARG A 67 -18.49 8.87 -5.76
C ARG A 67 -17.52 8.54 -6.88
N TYR A 68 -16.69 9.49 -7.28
CA TYR A 68 -15.50 9.22 -8.08
C TYR A 68 -14.42 8.63 -7.17
N HIS A 69 -13.77 7.56 -7.61
CA HIS A 69 -12.84 6.84 -6.76
C HIS A 69 -11.69 6.26 -7.60
N VAL A 70 -10.45 6.32 -7.11
CA VAL A 70 -9.29 5.86 -7.89
C VAL A 70 -9.38 4.37 -8.24
N GLY A 71 -9.99 3.59 -7.34
CA GLY A 71 -10.31 2.18 -7.55
C GLY A 71 -11.41 1.88 -8.57
N GLU A 72 -12.05 2.87 -9.20
CA GLU A 72 -12.89 2.64 -10.40
C GLU A 72 -12.05 2.18 -11.61
N VAL A 73 -10.74 2.45 -11.57
CA VAL A 73 -9.76 1.91 -12.52
C VAL A 73 -8.97 0.81 -11.86
N PHE A 74 -8.79 -0.31 -12.56
CA PHE A 74 -7.95 -1.38 -12.06
C PHE A 74 -6.52 -0.92 -11.80
N ASN A 75 -5.94 -1.37 -10.68
CA ASN A 75 -4.54 -1.13 -10.38
C ASN A 75 -3.65 -1.88 -11.39
N LEU A 76 -2.99 -1.12 -12.25
CA LEU A 76 -2.18 -1.66 -13.33
C LEU A 76 -0.96 -2.44 -12.81
N ALA A 77 -0.35 -2.01 -11.69
CA ALA A 77 0.79 -2.71 -11.11
C ALA A 77 0.38 -4.10 -10.58
N ALA A 78 -0.76 -4.18 -9.89
CA ALA A 78 -1.31 -5.44 -9.39
C ALA A 78 -1.66 -6.38 -10.54
N LEU A 79 -2.34 -5.88 -11.59
CA LEU A 79 -2.66 -6.66 -12.77
C LEU A 79 -1.42 -7.16 -13.52
N TYR A 80 -0.47 -6.26 -13.76
CA TYR A 80 0.74 -6.56 -14.51
C TYR A 80 1.62 -7.59 -13.78
N LEU A 81 1.83 -7.41 -12.47
CA LEU A 81 2.64 -8.33 -11.67
C LEU A 81 1.96 -9.69 -11.55
N THR A 82 0.65 -9.73 -11.35
CA THR A 82 -0.12 -10.99 -11.37
C THR A 82 0.04 -11.71 -12.71
N SER A 83 -0.10 -10.99 -13.83
CA SER A 83 0.10 -11.55 -15.18
C SER A 83 1.54 -12.08 -15.37
N HIS A 84 2.53 -11.36 -14.84
CA HIS A 84 3.92 -11.82 -14.86
C HIS A 84 4.13 -13.12 -14.07
N LEU A 85 3.63 -13.20 -12.84
CA LEU A 85 3.72 -14.40 -11.99
C LEU A 85 3.01 -15.60 -12.61
N ARG A 86 1.81 -15.40 -13.17
CA ARG A 86 1.06 -16.45 -13.87
C ARG A 86 1.82 -17.01 -15.09
N ARG A 87 2.53 -16.16 -15.84
CA ARG A 87 3.39 -16.61 -16.95
C ARG A 87 4.59 -17.45 -16.51
N GLN A 88 4.97 -17.39 -15.23
CA GLN A 88 6.00 -18.23 -14.64
C GLN A 88 5.44 -19.52 -14.03
N GLY A 89 4.14 -19.81 -14.22
CA GLY A 89 3.47 -21.00 -13.70
C GLY A 89 2.98 -20.87 -12.26
N LEU A 90 3.04 -19.67 -11.66
CA LEU A 90 2.55 -19.43 -10.30
C LEU A 90 1.05 -19.11 -10.31
N ARG A 91 0.34 -19.60 -9.29
CA ARG A 91 -1.05 -19.23 -9.01
C ARG A 91 -1.07 -17.92 -8.24
N ALA A 92 -1.33 -16.83 -8.96
CA ALA A 92 -1.43 -15.50 -8.37
C ALA A 92 -2.81 -14.87 -8.63
N GLU A 93 -3.34 -14.12 -7.67
CA GLU A 93 -4.58 -13.35 -7.79
C GLU A 93 -4.36 -11.87 -7.47
N PRO A 94 -4.89 -10.93 -8.27
CA PRO A 94 -4.80 -9.50 -8.00
C PRO A 94 -5.96 -9.06 -7.11
N VAL A 95 -5.71 -8.15 -6.18
CA VAL A 95 -6.71 -7.33 -5.47
C VAL A 95 -6.41 -5.89 -5.82
N SER A 96 -7.30 -5.22 -6.54
CA SER A 96 -7.06 -3.90 -7.11
C SER A 96 -7.16 -2.79 -6.06
N LEU A 97 -8.20 -2.86 -5.23
CA LEU A 97 -8.47 -1.88 -4.17
C LEU A 97 -8.74 -2.61 -2.85
N PHE A 98 -7.82 -2.48 -1.90
CA PHE A 98 -7.92 -3.12 -0.58
C PHE A 98 -9.24 -2.78 0.13
N SER A 99 -9.59 -1.49 0.22
CA SER A 99 -10.77 -1.04 0.96
C SER A 99 -12.10 -1.54 0.36
N GLY A 100 -12.17 -1.66 -0.97
CA GLY A 100 -13.37 -2.11 -1.69
C GLY A 100 -13.47 -3.62 -1.87
N GLU A 101 -12.39 -4.37 -1.68
CA GLU A 101 -12.32 -5.81 -1.96
C GLU A 101 -11.93 -6.64 -0.72
N ARG A 102 -12.20 -6.14 0.50
CA ARG A 102 -11.81 -6.82 1.76
C ARG A 102 -12.35 -8.24 1.88
N ASP A 103 -13.60 -8.47 1.47
CA ASP A 103 -14.22 -9.81 1.53
C ASP A 103 -13.54 -10.78 0.55
N ARG A 104 -13.31 -10.32 -0.68
CA ARG A 104 -12.56 -11.10 -1.68
C ARG A 104 -11.13 -11.38 -1.22
N LEU A 105 -10.45 -10.42 -0.61
CA LEU A 105 -9.13 -10.63 -0.04
C LEU A 105 -9.18 -11.66 1.09
N ALA A 106 -10.19 -11.62 1.96
CA ALA A 106 -10.36 -12.63 3.01
C ALA A 106 -10.50 -14.05 2.45
N ASP A 107 -11.28 -14.23 1.38
CA ASP A 107 -11.45 -15.52 0.71
C ASP A 107 -10.13 -16.03 0.12
N LEU A 108 -9.36 -15.15 -0.54
CA LEU A 108 -8.04 -15.49 -1.08
C LEU A 108 -7.04 -15.84 0.03
N LEU A 109 -7.07 -15.11 1.15
CA LEU A 109 -6.19 -15.39 2.30
C LEU A 109 -6.56 -16.70 3.01
N ALA A 110 -7.81 -17.17 2.92
CA ALA A 110 -8.22 -18.47 3.45
C ALA A 110 -7.54 -19.65 2.71
N GLU A 111 -7.11 -19.45 1.46
CA GLU A 111 -6.26 -20.40 0.72
C GLU A 111 -4.80 -20.45 1.22
N ARG A 112 -4.43 -19.60 2.19
CA ARG A 112 -3.10 -19.48 2.80
C ARG A 112 -2.00 -19.27 1.77
N PRO A 113 -2.02 -18.16 1.02
CA PRO A 113 -1.02 -17.89 0.00
C PRO A 113 0.39 -17.86 0.61
N ALA A 114 1.37 -18.39 -0.10
CA ALA A 114 2.76 -18.32 0.37
C ALA A 114 3.24 -16.87 0.52
N VAL A 115 2.84 -16.00 -0.40
CA VAL A 115 3.23 -14.59 -0.44
C VAL A 115 2.02 -13.67 -0.58
N VAL A 116 2.06 -12.53 0.11
CA VAL A 116 1.19 -11.38 -0.17
C VAL A 116 2.08 -10.21 -0.58
N ALA A 117 1.97 -9.77 -1.83
CA ALA A 117 2.72 -8.65 -2.37
C ALA A 117 1.88 -7.37 -2.33
N VAL A 118 2.37 -6.30 -1.72
CA VAL A 118 1.72 -4.99 -1.68
C VAL A 118 2.48 -4.03 -2.58
N THR A 119 1.81 -3.50 -3.59
CA THR A 119 2.37 -2.50 -4.49
C THR A 119 2.13 -1.09 -3.95
N THR A 120 3.10 -0.20 -4.12
CA THR A 120 3.10 1.14 -3.52
C THR A 120 3.19 2.26 -4.56
N THR A 121 2.63 2.03 -5.77
CA THR A 121 2.77 2.94 -6.92
C THR A 121 2.27 4.36 -6.68
N PHE A 122 1.20 4.55 -5.91
CA PHE A 122 0.63 5.87 -5.60
C PHE A 122 0.77 6.25 -4.13
N TYR A 123 1.59 5.52 -3.36
CA TYR A 123 1.75 5.83 -1.95
C TYR A 123 2.86 6.85 -1.80
N VAL A 124 2.50 7.99 -1.20
CA VAL A 124 3.43 9.07 -0.86
C VAL A 124 3.91 8.98 0.59
N ASN A 125 3.30 8.11 1.39
CA ASN A 125 3.66 7.85 2.78
C ASN A 125 3.36 6.39 3.14
N ILE A 126 3.80 5.96 4.33
CA ILE A 126 3.72 4.57 4.77
C ILE A 126 2.36 4.16 5.36
N LEU A 127 1.49 5.11 5.72
CA LEU A 127 0.26 4.84 6.47
C LEU A 127 -0.71 3.88 5.75
N PRO A 128 -0.87 3.92 4.41
CA PRO A 128 -1.74 2.98 3.71
C PRO A 128 -1.27 1.51 3.76
N VAL A 129 0.00 1.24 4.10
CA VAL A 129 0.54 -0.12 4.12
C VAL A 129 0.16 -0.86 5.40
N ALA A 130 0.23 -0.19 6.55
CA ALA A 130 0.04 -0.85 7.85
C ALA A 130 -1.33 -1.55 8.00
N PRO A 131 -2.48 -0.96 7.62
CA PRO A 131 -3.78 -1.65 7.70
C PRO A 131 -3.87 -2.90 6.82
N ILE A 132 -3.16 -2.92 5.68
CA ILE A 132 -3.08 -4.11 4.81
C ILE A 132 -2.31 -5.21 5.54
N VAL A 133 -1.16 -4.87 6.10
CA VAL A 133 -0.31 -5.81 6.83
C VAL A 133 -1.07 -6.39 8.03
N GLU A 134 -1.71 -5.55 8.84
CA GLU A 134 -2.53 -5.97 9.97
C GLU A 134 -3.62 -6.95 9.54
N PHE A 135 -4.38 -6.62 8.49
CA PHE A 135 -5.43 -7.48 7.97
C PHE A 135 -4.91 -8.85 7.48
N VAL A 136 -3.75 -8.85 6.80
CA VAL A 136 -3.12 -10.10 6.33
C VAL A 136 -2.64 -10.93 7.52
N ARG A 137 -2.04 -10.32 8.55
CA ARG A 137 -1.59 -11.04 9.75
C ARG A 137 -2.75 -11.65 10.53
N GLU A 138 -3.89 -10.98 10.60
CA GLU A 138 -5.10 -11.51 11.23
C GLU A 138 -5.66 -12.74 10.50
N ARG A 139 -5.63 -12.75 9.17
CA ARG A 139 -6.31 -13.78 8.34
C ARG A 139 -5.40 -14.90 7.85
N SER A 140 -4.14 -14.61 7.58
CA SER A 140 -3.13 -15.57 7.10
C SER A 140 -1.76 -15.26 7.72
N PRO A 141 -1.56 -15.55 9.03
CA PRO A 141 -0.34 -15.22 9.76
C PRO A 141 0.92 -15.92 9.22
N SER A 142 0.75 -17.02 8.46
CA SER A 142 1.86 -17.75 7.83
C SER A 142 2.31 -17.17 6.49
N SER A 143 1.54 -16.28 5.88
CA SER A 143 1.91 -15.67 4.59
C SER A 143 3.07 -14.70 4.76
N HIS A 144 4.04 -14.75 3.85
CA HIS A 144 5.14 -13.80 3.81
C HIS A 144 4.71 -12.52 3.09
N ILE A 145 4.79 -11.38 3.76
CA ILE A 145 4.33 -10.09 3.24
C ILE A 145 5.51 -9.32 2.64
N VAL A 146 5.39 -8.99 1.36
CA VAL A 146 6.39 -8.23 0.61
C VAL A 146 5.79 -6.88 0.22
N VAL A 147 6.49 -5.78 0.52
CA VAL A 147 6.09 -4.44 0.09
C VAL A 147 7.09 -3.92 -0.94
N GLY A 148 6.61 -3.37 -2.05
CA GLY A 148 7.50 -2.87 -3.11
C GLY A 148 6.86 -1.82 -3.98
N GLY A 149 7.68 -1.22 -4.85
CA GLY A 149 7.28 -0.16 -5.76
C GLY A 149 7.83 1.22 -5.39
N PRO A 150 7.32 2.29 -6.03
CA PRO A 150 7.82 3.65 -5.92
C PRO A 150 8.02 4.20 -4.51
N LEU A 151 7.14 3.91 -3.55
CA LEU A 151 7.34 4.37 -2.15
C LEU A 151 8.65 3.80 -1.58
N VAL A 152 8.84 2.50 -1.69
CA VAL A 152 10.05 1.82 -1.17
C VAL A 152 11.30 2.31 -1.90
N ASP A 153 11.20 2.51 -3.21
CA ASP A 153 12.30 3.06 -4.02
C ASP A 153 12.68 4.47 -3.54
N ASN A 154 11.68 5.34 -3.32
CA ASN A 154 11.86 6.71 -2.86
C ASN A 154 12.47 6.78 -1.45
N LEU A 155 12.00 5.95 -0.51
CA LEU A 155 12.55 5.89 0.84
C LEU A 155 14.03 5.49 0.84
N CYS A 156 14.44 4.62 -0.10
CA CYS A 156 15.81 4.15 -0.23
C CYS A 156 16.72 5.02 -1.11
N LEU A 157 16.24 6.13 -1.70
CA LEU A 157 17.04 6.97 -2.61
C LEU A 157 18.34 7.48 -1.97
N SER A 158 18.30 7.85 -0.69
CA SER A 158 19.48 8.29 0.08
C SER A 158 20.18 7.15 0.83
N GLY A 159 19.85 5.90 0.51
CA GLY A 159 20.35 4.71 1.18
C GLY A 159 19.56 4.33 2.43
N LEU A 160 19.81 3.12 2.92
CA LEU A 160 19.21 2.58 4.15
C LEU A 160 19.85 3.21 5.38
N ASN A 161 19.11 4.10 6.04
CA ASN A 161 19.49 4.73 7.30
C ASN A 161 18.51 4.33 8.42
N GLY A 162 18.78 4.76 9.66
CA GLY A 162 17.94 4.46 10.81
C GLY A 162 16.48 4.88 10.63
N THR A 163 16.24 6.07 10.06
CA THR A 163 14.89 6.56 9.77
C THR A 163 14.14 5.66 8.79
N VAL A 164 14.79 5.20 7.72
CA VAL A 164 14.17 4.27 6.75
C VAL A 164 13.86 2.93 7.41
N GLN A 165 14.73 2.44 8.29
CA GLN A 165 14.48 1.21 9.05
C GLN A 165 13.30 1.36 10.01
N ASP A 166 13.17 2.51 10.68
CA ASP A 166 12.03 2.80 11.56
C ASP A 166 10.72 2.85 10.76
N LEU A 167 10.73 3.44 9.55
CA LEU A 167 9.57 3.47 8.65
C LEU A 167 9.19 2.06 8.16
N PHE A 168 10.17 1.21 7.85
CA PHE A 168 9.92 -0.19 7.51
C PHE A 168 9.35 -0.95 8.70
N HIS A 169 9.91 -0.78 9.89
CA HIS A 169 9.36 -1.38 11.09
C HIS A 169 7.91 -0.92 11.36
N ALA A 170 7.60 0.35 11.14
CA ALA A 170 6.25 0.88 11.29
C ALA A 170 5.25 0.30 10.27
N MET A 171 5.68 -0.04 9.06
CA MET A 171 4.83 -0.75 8.08
C MET A 171 4.60 -2.23 8.44
N GLY A 172 5.56 -2.91 9.07
CA GLY A 172 5.39 -4.26 9.62
C GLY A 172 5.43 -5.43 8.63
N ALA A 173 5.89 -5.22 7.40
CA ALA A 173 6.04 -6.29 6.40
C ALA A 173 7.33 -7.11 6.62
N ASP A 174 7.40 -8.31 6.05
CA ASP A 174 8.54 -9.21 6.21
C ASP A 174 9.73 -8.82 5.33
N SER A 175 9.47 -8.20 4.18
CA SER A 175 10.50 -7.81 3.22
C SER A 175 10.09 -6.61 2.37
N TYR A 176 11.08 -5.80 2.00
CA TYR A 176 10.92 -4.61 1.18
C TYR A 176 11.76 -4.74 -0.10
N ILE A 177 11.12 -4.54 -1.26
CA ILE A 177 11.78 -4.59 -2.58
C ILE A 177 11.99 -3.17 -3.09
N GLN A 178 13.26 -2.78 -3.18
CA GLN A 178 13.69 -1.56 -3.86
C GLN A 178 13.76 -1.82 -5.37
N GLU A 179 12.60 -1.79 -6.02
CA GLU A 179 12.51 -1.84 -7.48
C GLU A 179 11.28 -1.04 -7.93
N SER A 180 11.49 -0.12 -8.87
CA SER A 180 10.43 0.73 -9.40
C SER A 180 9.49 0.05 -10.42
N GLN A 181 9.79 -1.19 -10.87
CA GLN A 181 9.10 -1.83 -12.02
C GLN A 181 8.62 -3.29 -11.81
N GLY A 182 8.77 -3.88 -10.62
CA GLY A 182 8.19 -5.19 -10.27
C GLY A 182 8.64 -6.41 -11.10
N ARG A 183 9.79 -6.40 -11.77
CA ARG A 183 10.29 -7.48 -12.65
C ARG A 183 11.28 -8.44 -11.99
N ARG A 184 11.81 -8.16 -10.79
CA ARG A 184 12.82 -9.01 -10.13
C ARG A 184 12.35 -9.80 -8.92
N ALA A 185 11.05 -9.85 -8.64
CA ALA A 185 10.48 -10.67 -7.58
C ALA A 185 10.40 -12.17 -7.99
N SER A 186 11.55 -12.82 -8.19
CA SER A 186 11.65 -14.29 -8.13
C SER A 186 11.92 -14.71 -6.68
N PRO A 187 11.36 -15.82 -6.16
CA PRO A 187 11.67 -16.30 -4.81
C PRO A 187 13.17 -16.54 -4.55
N SER A 188 14.00 -16.65 -5.60
CA SER A 188 15.46 -16.77 -5.51
C SER A 188 16.23 -15.45 -5.64
N CYS A 189 15.59 -14.33 -5.99
CA CYS A 189 16.25 -13.07 -6.39
C CYS A 189 15.80 -11.85 -5.59
N ALA A 190 15.05 -12.05 -4.50
CA ALA A 190 14.90 -11.02 -3.48
C ALA A 190 16.27 -10.80 -2.84
N THR A 191 17.07 -9.87 -3.37
CA THR A 191 18.06 -9.17 -2.55
C THR A 191 17.23 -8.32 -1.60
N PRO A 192 17.01 -8.74 -0.34
CA PRO A 192 16.16 -8.01 0.57
C PRO A 192 16.86 -6.68 0.84
N CYS A 193 16.17 -5.56 0.61
CA CYS A 193 16.74 -4.26 1.00
C CYS A 193 16.97 -4.27 2.53
N ALA A 194 16.08 -4.91 3.29
CA ALA A 194 16.32 -5.35 4.66
C ALA A 194 15.36 -6.49 5.00
N ARG A 195 15.84 -7.55 5.68
CA ARG A 195 14.98 -8.28 6.63
C ARG A 195 14.89 -7.39 7.86
N VAL A 196 13.69 -7.03 8.30
CA VAL A 196 13.53 -6.30 9.57
C VAL A 196 14.02 -7.21 10.69
N PRO A 197 15.14 -6.90 11.38
CA PRO A 197 15.59 -7.72 12.48
C PRO A 197 14.61 -7.56 13.66
N ALA A 198 14.34 -8.65 14.37
CA ALA A 198 13.59 -8.58 15.63
C ALA A 198 14.34 -7.65 16.61
N ARG A 199 13.65 -6.66 17.16
CA ARG A 199 14.21 -5.74 18.15
C ARG A 199 14.68 -6.56 19.37
N PRO A 200 15.93 -6.40 19.87
CA PRO A 200 16.28 -6.98 21.16
C PRO A 200 15.36 -6.36 22.22
N ALA A 201 14.80 -7.20 23.08
CA ALA A 201 13.98 -6.75 24.20
C ALA A 201 14.76 -5.67 24.96
N SER A 202 14.16 -4.50 25.12
CA SER A 202 14.69 -3.43 25.94
C SER A 202 14.83 -3.95 27.37
N THR A 203 16.05 -4.27 27.78
CA THR A 203 16.40 -4.35 29.20
C THR A 203 16.21 -2.97 29.80
N THR A 204 15.31 -2.92 30.78
CA THR A 204 15.12 -1.90 31.81
C THR A 204 16.41 -1.25 32.29
#